data_AF-A0A519LMU4-F1
#
_entry.id   AF-A0A519LMU4-F1
#
_cell.length_a   1.000
_cell.length_b   1.000
_cell.length_c   1.000
_cell.angle_alpha   90.00
_cell.angle_beta   90.00
_cell.angle_gamma   90.00
#
_symmetry.space_group_name_H-M   'P 1'
#
loop_
_entity.id
_entity.type
_entity.pdbx_description
1 polymer ?
#
loop_
_entity_poly.entity_id
_entity_poly.type
_entity_poly.pdbx_seq_one_letter_code
_entity_poly.pdbx_strand_id
1 'polypeptide(L)'
;MKKFLQITFTVFSIILFAQNEEVIKDRGNLSNPKGNIYKSLDVIDQRDDKTIGEMPFGDDQKVKEIIFPGTANDFLSKWYTDSNHKGGKHELVLILKKLKASILESSDKEKEGDIAFSAQTFLKEGDHYSF
;
A
#
# COMPACT_ATOMS: atom_id res chain seq x y z
N MET A 1 35.21 -20.57 -8.19
CA MET A 1 34.77 -19.64 -9.26
C MET A 1 33.28 -19.77 -9.59
N LYS A 2 32.73 -20.97 -9.84
CA LYS A 2 31.29 -21.16 -10.13
C LYS A 2 30.32 -20.54 -9.11
N LYS A 3 30.60 -20.68 -7.80
CA LYS A 3 29.71 -20.18 -6.73
C LYS A 3 29.62 -18.65 -6.68
N PHE A 4 30.73 -17.94 -6.92
CA PHE A 4 30.73 -16.47 -6.96
C PHE A 4 29.95 -15.95 -8.16
N LEU A 5 30.17 -16.53 -9.35
CA LEU A 5 29.43 -16.16 -10.56
C LEU A 5 27.93 -16.39 -10.40
N GLN A 6 27.54 -17.50 -9.75
CA GLN A 6 26.15 -17.82 -9.48
C GLN A 6 25.50 -16.82 -8.52
N ILE A 7 26.20 -16.42 -7.44
CA ILE A 7 25.71 -15.38 -6.52
C ILE A 7 25.55 -14.04 -7.24
N THR A 8 26.54 -13.65 -8.05
CA THR A 8 26.47 -12.40 -8.83
C THR A 8 25.29 -12.41 -9.79
N PHE A 9 25.05 -13.54 -10.48
CA PHE A 9 23.92 -13.67 -11.41
C PHE A 9 22.57 -13.60 -10.67
N THR A 10 22.44 -14.25 -9.52
CA THR A 10 21.22 -14.22 -8.70
C THR A 10 20.94 -12.80 -8.18
N VAL A 11 21.94 -12.10 -7.65
CA VAL A 11 21.78 -10.72 -7.17
C VAL A 11 21.42 -9.79 -8.33
N PHE A 12 22.05 -9.97 -9.49
CA PHE A 12 21.76 -9.16 -10.67
C PHE A 12 20.33 -9.39 -11.20
N SER A 13 19.84 -10.63 -11.20
CA SER A 13 18.45 -10.92 -11.59
C SER A 13 17.45 -10.25 -10.64
N ILE A 14 17.68 -10.27 -9.33
CA ILE A 14 16.77 -9.64 -8.34
C ILE A 14 16.67 -8.12 -8.57
N ILE A 15 17.80 -7.45 -8.88
CA ILE A 15 17.83 -6.00 -9.11
C ILE A 15 17.05 -5.60 -10.38
N LEU A 16 17.02 -6.45 -11.41
CA LEU A 16 16.30 -6.17 -12.65
C LEU A 16 14.77 -6.21 -12.47
N PHE A 17 14.24 -7.09 -11.61
CA PHE A 17 12.79 -7.16 -11.37
C PHE A 17 12.26 -5.93 -10.60
N ALA A 18 13.06 -5.36 -9.69
CA ALA A 18 12.67 -4.18 -8.92
C ALA A 18 12.47 -2.89 -9.76
N GLN A 19 12.97 -2.85 -11.01
CA GLN A 19 12.83 -1.65 -11.87
C GLN A 19 11.44 -1.51 -12.50
N ASN A 20 10.65 -2.58 -12.53
CA ASN A 20 9.30 -2.60 -13.13
C ASN A 20 8.18 -2.29 -12.13
N GLU A 21 8.54 -2.01 -10.88
CA GLU A 21 7.61 -1.72 -9.79
C GLU A 21 7.69 -0.24 -9.42
N GLU A 22 6.54 0.38 -9.13
CA GLU A 22 6.43 1.67 -8.48
C GLU A 22 5.85 1.47 -7.08
N VAL A 23 6.70 1.66 -6.08
CA VAL A 23 6.35 1.47 -4.68
C VAL A 23 5.57 2.68 -4.17
N ILE A 24 4.37 2.44 -3.61
CA ILE A 24 3.57 3.48 -2.95
C ILE A 24 4.39 4.13 -1.83
N LYS A 25 4.34 5.46 -1.78
CA LYS A 25 4.98 6.27 -0.73
C LYS A 25 3.90 6.95 0.09
N ASP A 26 4.06 6.94 1.40
CA ASP A 26 3.27 7.76 2.29
C ASP A 26 3.53 9.25 2.01
N ARG A 27 2.45 10.05 2.03
CA ARG A 27 2.53 11.50 1.93
C ARG A 27 1.57 12.12 2.93
N GLY A 28 2.12 12.92 3.83
CA GLY A 28 1.34 13.53 4.92
C GLY A 28 1.00 12.53 6.02
N ASN A 29 0.04 12.89 6.86
CA ASN A 29 -0.31 12.14 8.06
C ASN A 29 -1.68 11.46 7.91
N LEU A 30 -1.78 10.20 8.34
CA LEU A 30 -3.07 9.54 8.59
C LEU A 30 -3.65 10.08 9.90
N SER A 31 -4.78 10.77 9.81
CA SER A 31 -5.42 11.41 10.97
C SER A 31 -6.04 10.39 11.93
N ASN A 32 -5.78 10.56 13.22
CA ASN A 32 -6.57 9.97 14.30
C ASN A 32 -7.68 10.96 14.70
N PRO A 33 -8.95 10.51 14.83
CA PRO A 33 -10.03 11.40 15.25
C PRO A 33 -9.70 12.17 16.54
N LYS A 34 -10.29 13.36 16.68
CA LYS A 34 -10.13 14.21 17.87
C LYS A 34 -10.34 13.37 19.13
N GLY A 35 -9.34 13.40 20.02
CA GLY A 35 -9.32 12.60 21.24
C GLY A 35 -8.37 11.40 21.21
N ASN A 36 -7.71 11.12 20.07
CA ASN A 36 -6.75 10.02 19.91
C ASN A 36 -7.31 8.69 20.40
N ILE A 37 -8.48 8.30 19.90
CA ILE A 37 -9.25 7.17 20.44
C ILE A 37 -8.61 5.82 20.09
N TYR A 38 -7.94 5.74 18.95
CA TYR A 38 -7.30 4.53 18.45
C TYR A 38 -5.80 4.53 18.75
N LYS A 39 -5.29 3.44 19.31
CA LYS A 39 -3.86 3.22 19.62
C LYS A 39 -3.06 2.65 18.46
N SER A 40 -3.73 2.03 17.50
CA SER A 40 -3.12 1.36 16.35
C SER A 40 -4.12 1.19 15.22
N LEU A 41 -3.59 0.95 14.02
CA LEU A 41 -4.33 0.48 12.85
C LEU A 41 -3.86 -0.93 12.51
N ASP A 42 -4.79 -1.86 12.40
CA ASP A 42 -4.59 -3.19 11.84
C ASP A 42 -5.37 -3.30 10.53
N VAL A 43 -4.79 -3.94 9.52
CA VAL A 43 -5.39 -4.04 8.18
C VAL A 43 -5.51 -5.50 7.78
N ILE A 44 -6.75 -5.90 7.49
CA ILE A 44 -7.07 -7.21 6.94
C ILE A 44 -7.30 -7.05 5.45
N ASP A 45 -6.32 -7.45 4.64
CA ASP A 45 -6.43 -7.39 3.18
C ASP A 45 -7.26 -8.58 2.66
N GLN A 46 -8.55 -8.32 2.39
CA GLN A 46 -9.52 -9.26 1.82
C GLN A 46 -9.76 -9.06 0.32
N ARG A 47 -8.91 -8.31 -0.38
CA ARG A 47 -9.00 -8.21 -1.84
C ARG A 47 -8.79 -9.59 -2.47
N ASP A 48 -9.68 -10.00 -3.38
CA ASP A 48 -9.51 -11.25 -4.14
C ASP A 48 -8.28 -11.18 -5.05
N ASP A 49 -7.99 -9.98 -5.58
CA ASP A 49 -6.82 -9.68 -6.40
C ASP A 49 -5.96 -8.62 -5.69
N LYS A 50 -4.72 -9.00 -5.36
CA LYS A 50 -3.76 -8.15 -4.63
C LYS A 50 -3.07 -7.11 -5.51
N THR A 51 -3.10 -7.29 -6.83
CA THR A 51 -2.54 -6.35 -7.80
C THR A 51 -3.28 -5.02 -7.67
N ILE A 52 -2.59 -3.90 -7.54
CA ILE A 52 -3.24 -2.58 -7.48
C ILE A 52 -3.55 -2.10 -8.90
N GLY A 53 -2.58 -2.19 -9.79
CA GLY A 53 -2.72 -1.81 -11.20
C GLY A 53 -1.37 -1.42 -11.79
N GLU A 54 -1.34 -1.16 -13.08
CA GLU A 54 -0.16 -0.68 -13.78
C GLU A 54 -0.41 0.71 -14.34
N MET A 55 0.57 1.61 -14.17
CA MET A 55 0.48 2.98 -14.67
C MET A 55 1.81 3.44 -15.25
N PRO A 56 1.79 4.36 -16.23
CA PRO A 56 3.00 5.00 -16.75
C PRO A 56 3.52 6.03 -15.73
N PHE A 57 4.80 5.92 -15.37
CA PHE A 57 5.46 6.84 -14.45
C PHE A 57 6.66 7.52 -15.11
N GLY A 58 6.99 8.72 -14.61
CA GLY A 58 8.15 9.49 -15.06
C GLY A 58 8.01 10.12 -16.44
N ASP A 59 9.06 10.85 -16.84
CA ASP A 59 9.12 11.54 -18.14
C ASP A 59 9.17 10.54 -19.31
N ASP A 60 9.70 9.33 -19.07
CA ASP A 60 9.79 8.26 -20.06
C ASP A 60 8.52 7.41 -20.16
N GLN A 61 7.49 7.72 -19.36
CA GLN A 61 6.17 7.08 -19.39
C GLN A 61 6.23 5.54 -19.29
N LYS A 62 7.26 4.99 -18.63
CA LYS A 62 7.39 3.55 -18.45
C LYS A 62 6.25 3.03 -17.59
N VAL A 63 5.55 2.03 -18.10
CA VAL A 63 4.50 1.32 -17.37
C VAL A 63 5.16 0.50 -16.26
N LYS A 64 4.70 0.72 -15.04
CA LYS A 64 5.14 -0.01 -13.86
C LYS A 64 3.95 -0.50 -13.07
N GLU A 65 4.12 -1.65 -12.41
CA GLU A 65 3.15 -2.17 -11.45
C GLU A 65 3.20 -1.35 -10.16
N ILE A 66 2.04 -0.92 -9.67
CA ILE A 66 1.91 -0.22 -8.40
C ILE A 66 1.85 -1.26 -7.27
N ILE A 67 2.76 -1.15 -6.31
CA ILE A 67 2.84 -2.09 -5.18
C ILE A 67 2.93 -1.39 -3.83
N PHE A 68 2.50 -2.08 -2.77
CA PHE A 68 2.84 -1.68 -1.41
C PHE A 68 4.31 -2.01 -1.09
N PRO A 69 5.00 -1.21 -0.28
CA PRO A 69 6.27 -1.63 0.31
C PRO A 69 6.00 -2.74 1.34
N GLY A 70 6.06 -4.00 0.90
CA GLY A 70 5.66 -5.16 1.69
C GLY A 70 4.16 -5.43 1.56
N THR A 71 3.46 -5.62 2.68
CA THR A 71 2.01 -5.85 2.67
C THR A 71 1.22 -4.55 2.88
N ALA A 72 -0.06 -4.55 2.52
CA ALA A 72 -0.97 -3.44 2.83
C ALA A 72 -1.03 -3.16 4.34
N ASN A 73 -0.96 -4.21 5.17
CA ASN A 73 -0.93 -4.07 6.61
C ASN A 73 0.34 -3.43 7.11
N ASP A 74 1.50 -3.93 6.69
CA ASP A 74 2.79 -3.39 7.15
C ASP A 74 2.90 -1.91 6.77
N PHE A 75 2.54 -1.57 5.54
CA PHE A 75 2.61 -0.19 5.07
C PHE A 75 1.65 0.75 5.82
N LEU A 76 0.35 0.42 5.87
CA LEU A 76 -0.65 1.31 6.44
C LEU A 76 -0.56 1.39 7.97
N SER A 77 -0.29 0.27 8.66
CA SER A 77 -0.11 0.27 10.11
C SER A 77 1.12 1.06 10.54
N LYS A 78 2.22 0.95 9.77
CA LYS A 78 3.41 1.78 9.97
C LYS A 78 3.13 3.24 9.70
N TRP A 79 2.54 3.58 8.56
CA TRP A 79 2.20 4.96 8.22
C TRP A 79 1.29 5.58 9.30
N TYR A 80 0.32 4.82 9.81
CA TYR A 80 -0.55 5.26 10.90
C TYR A 80 0.23 5.53 12.19
N THR A 81 1.13 4.62 12.55
CA THR A 81 1.97 4.73 13.75
C THR A 81 2.93 5.92 13.66
N ASP A 82 3.51 6.17 12.49
CA ASP A 82 4.41 7.32 12.29
C ASP A 82 3.64 8.65 12.28
N SER A 83 2.39 8.63 11.81
CA SER A 83 1.51 9.80 11.74
C SER A 83 0.94 10.23 13.09
N ASN A 84 0.86 9.31 14.06
CA ASN A 84 0.12 9.51 15.31
C ASN A 84 1.01 9.20 16.52
N HIS A 85 0.90 10.04 17.55
CA HIS A 85 1.58 9.75 18.82
C HIS A 85 0.86 8.57 19.51
N LYS A 86 1.63 7.71 20.19
CA LYS A 86 1.06 6.59 20.97
C LYS A 86 0.03 7.13 21.96
N GLY A 87 -1.22 6.70 21.81
CA GLY A 87 -2.34 7.12 22.66
C GLY A 87 -3.65 6.50 22.19
N GLY A 88 -4.65 6.39 23.07
CA GLY A 88 -5.92 5.74 22.76
C GLY A 88 -6.06 4.36 23.42
N LYS A 89 -7.30 3.86 23.42
CA LYS A 89 -7.66 2.58 24.07
C LYS A 89 -8.02 1.49 23.08
N HIS A 90 -8.50 1.87 21.91
CA HIS A 90 -9.08 0.94 20.94
C HIS A 90 -8.15 0.68 19.77
N GLU A 91 -8.33 -0.45 19.10
CA GLU A 91 -7.65 -0.78 17.85
C GLU A 91 -8.59 -0.39 16.70
N LEU A 92 -8.09 0.35 15.72
CA LEU A 92 -8.82 0.54 14.46
C LEU A 92 -8.49 -0.64 13.56
N VAL A 93 -9.50 -1.39 13.12
CA VAL A 93 -9.33 -2.48 12.17
C VAL A 93 -9.92 -2.05 10.84
N LEU A 94 -9.13 -2.08 9.76
CA LEU A 94 -9.57 -1.80 8.40
C LEU A 94 -9.58 -3.09 7.59
N ILE A 95 -10.75 -3.48 7.09
CA ILE A 95 -10.89 -4.57 6.13
C ILE A 95 -10.83 -3.97 4.72
N LEU A 96 -9.74 -4.21 4.00
CA LEU A 96 -9.56 -3.75 2.63
C LEU A 96 -10.17 -4.76 1.66
N LYS A 97 -11.26 -4.39 0.99
CA LYS A 97 -12.02 -5.28 0.09
C LYS A 97 -11.72 -5.05 -1.38
N LYS A 98 -11.43 -3.80 -1.77
CA LYS A 98 -11.06 -3.45 -3.13
C LYS A 98 -10.06 -2.31 -3.14
N LEU A 99 -9.04 -2.43 -3.97
CA LEU A 99 -8.13 -1.34 -4.34
C LEU A 99 -7.59 -1.66 -5.73
N LYS A 100 -8.09 -0.93 -6.73
CA LYS A 100 -7.70 -1.07 -8.12
C LYS A 100 -7.49 0.30 -8.74
N ALA A 101 -6.36 0.48 -9.41
CA ALA A 101 -6.02 1.67 -10.16
C ALA A 101 -6.06 1.34 -11.66
N SER A 102 -6.66 2.21 -12.47
CA SER A 102 -6.79 2.05 -13.91
C SER A 102 -6.64 3.38 -14.64
N ILE A 103 -6.39 3.34 -15.95
CA ILE A 103 -6.35 4.53 -16.81
C ILE A 103 -7.70 4.64 -17.52
N LEU A 104 -8.36 5.79 -17.45
CA LEU A 104 -9.67 6.03 -18.06
C LEU A 104 -9.52 6.42 -19.53
N GLU A 105 -8.72 7.44 -19.82
CA GLU A 105 -8.45 7.93 -21.17
C GLU A 105 -7.00 8.38 -21.32
N SER A 106 -6.42 8.12 -22.50
CA SER A 106 -5.13 8.64 -22.92
C SER A 106 -5.34 9.66 -24.02
N SER A 107 -5.52 10.93 -23.65
CA SER A 107 -5.25 12.01 -24.60
C SER A 107 -3.74 12.21 -24.68
N ASP A 108 -3.21 12.68 -25.82
CA ASP A 108 -1.76 12.87 -26.03
C ASP A 108 -1.07 13.82 -25.03
N LYS A 109 -1.83 14.48 -24.14
CA LYS A 109 -1.33 15.50 -23.22
C LYS A 109 -1.56 15.20 -21.74
N GLU A 110 -2.63 14.49 -21.40
CA GLU A 110 -2.97 14.13 -20.01
C GLU A 110 -3.58 12.73 -19.96
N LYS A 111 -3.09 11.91 -19.02
CA LYS A 111 -3.61 10.58 -18.71
C LYS A 111 -4.42 10.67 -17.43
N GLU A 112 -5.72 10.42 -17.51
CA GLU A 112 -6.60 10.39 -16.36
C GLU A 112 -6.60 8.98 -15.75
N GLY A 113 -6.37 8.91 -14.43
CA GLY A 113 -6.41 7.66 -13.67
C GLY A 113 -7.67 7.58 -12.81
N ASP A 114 -8.22 6.38 -12.67
CA ASP A 114 -9.30 6.06 -11.74
C ASP A 114 -8.83 5.11 -10.66
N ILE A 115 -9.45 5.21 -9.48
CA ILE A 115 -9.21 4.31 -8.35
C ILE A 115 -10.55 3.75 -7.83
N ALA A 116 -10.75 2.45 -8.02
CA ALA A 116 -11.84 1.73 -7.39
C ALA A 116 -11.40 1.23 -6.00
N PHE A 117 -11.99 1.79 -4.95
CA PHE A 117 -11.67 1.48 -3.55
C PHE A 117 -12.90 1.04 -2.76
N SER A 118 -12.73 0.04 -1.88
CA SER A 118 -13.75 -0.38 -0.92
C SER A 118 -13.09 -0.91 0.34
N ALA A 119 -13.53 -0.41 1.50
CA ALA A 119 -13.08 -0.86 2.81
C ALA A 119 -14.21 -0.80 3.83
N GLN A 120 -14.03 -1.50 4.95
CA GLN A 120 -14.87 -1.42 6.14
C GLN A 120 -13.97 -1.21 7.36
N THR A 121 -14.44 -0.44 8.34
CA THR A 121 -13.67 -0.16 9.55
C THR A 121 -14.43 -0.63 10.78
N PHE A 122 -13.68 -1.10 11.78
CA PHE A 122 -14.21 -1.56 13.06
C PHE A 122 -13.38 -0.96 14.18
N LEU A 123 -14.06 -0.61 15.26
CA LEU A 123 -13.42 -0.35 16.54
C LEU A 123 -13.30 -1.69 17.27
N LYS A 124 -12.08 -2.04 17.70
CA LYS A 124 -11.83 -3.26 18.46
C LYS A 124 -11.31 -2.95 19.86
N GLU A 125 -11.86 -3.64 20.85
CA GLU A 125 -11.44 -3.60 22.25
C GLU A 125 -11.37 -5.02 22.81
N GLY A 126 -10.15 -5.52 23.05
CA GLY A 126 -9.95 -6.93 23.37
C GLY A 126 -10.46 -7.82 22.22
N ASP A 127 -11.36 -8.75 22.52
CA ASP A 127 -11.96 -9.65 21.54
C ASP A 127 -13.29 -9.14 20.94
N HIS A 128 -13.70 -7.91 21.29
CA HIS A 128 -14.96 -7.32 20.84
C HIS A 128 -14.76 -6.36 19.68
N TYR A 129 -15.64 -6.46 18.67
CA TYR A 129 -15.69 -5.60 17.49
C TYR A 129 -17.00 -4.80 17.48
N SER A 130 -16.88 -3.50 17.20
CA SER A 130 -17.98 -2.54 17.08
C SER A 130 -17.89 -1.78 15.76
N PHE A 131 -19.05 -1.40 15.20
CA PHE A 131 -19.20 -0.66 13.94
C PHE A 131 -19.36 0.83 14.17
#